data_AF-A0A1J4SBU9-F1
#
_entry.id   AF-A0A1J4SBU9-F1
#
_cell.length_a   1.000
_cell.length_b   1.000
_cell.length_c   1.000
_cell.angle_alpha   90.00
_cell.angle_beta   90.00
_cell.angle_gamma   90.00
#
_symmetry.space_group_name_H-M   'P 1'
#
loop_
_entity.id
_entity.type
_entity.pdbx_description
1 polymer ?
#
loop_
_entity_poly.entity_id
_entity_poly.type
_entity_poly.pdbx_seq_one_letter_code
_entity_poly.pdbx_strand_id
1 'polypeptide(L)'
;MKGGIKMGFWEGEQCEYCNGLIVEKIIDLPRKLGDKYVLIRNVPAGICKKCGTKYYTANVLKTIESSVCGRRKIESKIPMAVYSL
;
A
#
# COMPACT_ATOMS: atom_id res chain seq x y z
N MET A 1 12.35 16.04 4.28
CA MET A 1 11.22 15.80 5.20
C MET A 1 11.19 14.32 5.56
N LYS A 2 11.58 13.96 6.78
CA LYS A 2 11.56 12.57 7.26
C LYS A 2 10.16 12.27 7.80
N GLY A 3 9.30 11.69 6.97
CA GLY A 3 8.03 11.13 7.43
C GLY A 3 8.30 9.83 8.17
N GLY A 4 8.62 9.91 9.46
CA GLY A 4 8.73 8.73 10.31
C GLY A 4 7.38 8.02 10.40
N ILE A 5 7.39 6.69 10.27
CA ILE A 5 6.23 5.84 10.51
C ILE A 5 5.83 6.08 11.98
N LYS A 6 4.67 6.70 12.21
CA LYS A 6 4.10 6.79 13.55
C LYS A 6 3.54 5.40 13.87
N MET A 7 4.33 4.62 14.62
CA MET A 7 3.90 3.34 15.17
C MET A 7 2.58 3.52 15.94
N GLY A 8 1.55 2.75 15.60
CA GLY A 8 0.29 2.70 16.37
C GLY A 8 -0.86 3.52 15.81
N PHE A 9 -0.81 4.00 14.56
CA PHE A 9 -1.93 4.76 13.97
C PHE A 9 -3.26 3.97 13.95
N TRP A 10 -3.18 2.64 13.84
CA TRP A 10 -4.35 1.75 13.74
C TRP A 10 -4.70 1.03 15.04
N GLU A 11 -4.06 1.39 16.16
CA GLU A 11 -4.30 0.72 17.44
C GLU A 11 -5.73 1.03 17.94
N GLY A 12 -6.50 -0.03 18.21
CA GLY A 12 -7.90 0.09 18.63
C GLY A 12 -8.91 0.37 17.50
N GLU A 13 -8.45 0.66 16.29
CA GLU A 13 -9.31 0.96 15.15
C GLU A 13 -10.00 -0.30 14.59
N GLN A 14 -11.23 -0.12 14.09
CA GLN A 14 -12.06 -1.19 13.54
C GLN A 14 -12.38 -0.96 12.06
N CYS A 15 -12.53 -2.05 11.32
CA CYS A 15 -12.86 -2.01 9.91
C CYS A 15 -14.29 -1.53 9.67
N GLU A 16 -14.45 -0.45 8.90
CA GLU A 16 -15.75 0.14 8.52
C GLU A 16 -16.70 -0.83 7.78
N TYR A 17 -16.17 -1.92 7.21
CA TYR A 17 -16.96 -2.91 6.45
C TYR A 17 -17.41 -4.12 7.27
N CYS A 18 -16.66 -4.52 8.30
CA CYS A 18 -16.91 -5.80 8.99
C CYS A 18 -16.63 -5.79 10.50
N ASN A 19 -16.30 -4.62 11.05
CA ASN A 19 -15.93 -4.38 12.46
C ASN A 19 -14.75 -5.22 12.96
N GLY A 20 -13.98 -5.82 12.06
CA GLY A 20 -12.77 -6.56 12.42
C GLY A 20 -11.62 -5.64 12.79
N LEU A 21 -10.77 -6.09 13.72
CA LEU A 21 -9.58 -5.35 14.16
C LEU A 21 -8.63 -5.04 12.99
N ILE A 22 -8.21 -3.79 12.90
CA ILE A 22 -7.19 -3.33 11.95
C ILE A 22 -5.82 -3.50 12.60
N VAL A 23 -4.86 -4.04 11.84
CA VAL A 23 -3.46 -4.13 12.29
C VAL A 23 -2.51 -3.46 11.31
N GLU A 24 -1.52 -2.76 11.85
CA GLU A 24 -0.48 -2.12 11.06
C GLU A 24 0.46 -3.17 10.45
N LYS A 25 0.71 -3.07 9.14
CA LYS A 25 1.62 -3.92 8.38
C LYS A 25 2.35 -3.13 7.30
N ILE A 26 3.55 -3.57 6.97
CA ILE A 26 4.29 -3.12 5.79
C ILE A 26 4.01 -4.12 4.67
N ILE A 27 3.56 -3.63 3.50
CA ILE A 27 3.20 -4.47 2.35
C ILE A 27 3.81 -3.94 1.05
N ASP A 28 3.85 -4.82 0.06
CA ASP A 28 4.07 -4.43 -1.33
C ASP A 28 2.71 -4.22 -2.02
N LEU A 29 2.56 -3.06 -2.68
CA LEU A 29 1.33 -2.65 -3.35
C LEU A 29 1.50 -2.74 -4.87
N PRO A 30 0.91 -3.75 -5.54
CA PRO A 30 0.83 -3.77 -6.99
C PRO A 30 -0.24 -2.77 -7.47
N ARG A 31 0.10 -1.99 -8.50
CA ARG A 31 -0.79 -1.02 -9.15
C ARG A 31 -0.71 -1.18 -10.67
N LYS A 32 -1.87 -1.16 -11.31
CA LYS A 32 -1.98 -1.00 -12.77
C LYS A 32 -2.06 0.48 -13.12
N LEU A 33 -1.23 0.92 -14.07
CA LEU A 33 -1.14 2.28 -14.59
C LEU A 33 -1.18 2.22 -16.11
N GLY A 34 -2.38 2.38 -16.70
CA GLY A 34 -2.60 2.07 -18.11
C GLY A 34 -2.17 0.63 -18.40
N ASP A 35 -1.21 0.47 -19.31
CA ASP A 35 -0.69 -0.84 -19.74
C ASP A 35 0.49 -1.34 -18.91
N LYS A 36 0.90 -0.59 -17.88
CA LYS A 36 2.04 -0.94 -17.02
C LYS A 36 1.59 -1.41 -15.65
N TYR A 37 2.33 -2.36 -15.09
CA TYR A 37 2.23 -2.73 -13.68
C TYR A 37 3.43 -2.16 -12.91
N VAL A 38 3.16 -1.53 -11.78
CA VAL A 38 4.16 -0.99 -10.88
C VAL A 38 3.99 -1.62 -9.51
N LEU A 39 5.09 -2.06 -8.92
CA LEU A 39 5.14 -2.57 -7.56
C LEU A 39 5.73 -1.49 -6.65
N ILE A 40 4.93 -0.98 -5.73
CA ILE A 40 5.38 -0.02 -4.71
C ILE A 40 5.73 -0.82 -3.46
N ARG A 41 7.01 -0.86 -3.10
CA ARG A 41 7.49 -1.63 -1.96
C ARG A 41 7.36 -0.87 -0.65
N ASN A 42 7.32 -1.61 0.45
CA ASN A 42 7.42 -1.09 1.81
C ASN A 42 6.34 -0.04 2.17
N VAL A 43 5.10 -0.27 1.73
CA VAL A 43 3.97 0.62 2.00
C VAL A 43 3.37 0.32 3.38
N PRO A 44 3.38 1.28 4.33
CA PRO A 44 2.68 1.13 5.60
C PRO A 44 1.16 1.16 5.38
N ALA A 45 0.44 0.16 5.90
CA ALA A 45 -1.00 0.03 5.74
C ALA A 45 -1.65 -0.57 6.99
N GLY A 46 -2.87 -0.15 7.29
CA GLY A 46 -3.75 -0.87 8.20
C GLY A 46 -4.44 -2.00 7.45
N ILE A 47 -4.41 -3.23 7.95
CA ILE A 47 -5.08 -4.37 7.32
C ILE A 47 -6.11 -4.94 8.30
N CYS A 48 -7.36 -5.03 7.87
CA CYS A 48 -8.36 -5.76 8.63
C CYS A 48 -8.00 -7.25 8.66
N LYS A 49 -7.88 -7.82 9.87
CA LYS A 49 -7.58 -9.26 10.05
C LYS A 49 -8.70 -10.19 9.55
N LYS A 50 -9.92 -9.69 9.38
CA LYS A 50 -11.10 -10.49 9.02
C LYS A 50 -11.37 -10.51 7.52
N CYS A 51 -11.52 -9.34 6.89
CA CYS A 51 -11.87 -9.24 5.47
C CYS A 51 -10.69 -8.87 4.55
N GLY A 52 -9.54 -8.46 5.10
CA GLY A 52 -8.37 -8.08 4.30
C GLY A 52 -8.42 -6.69 3.68
N THR A 53 -9.43 -5.87 4.01
CA THR A 53 -9.48 -4.45 3.62
C THR A 53 -8.20 -3.74 4.06
N LYS A 54 -7.65 -2.92 3.16
CA LYS A 54 -6.43 -2.15 3.36
C LYS A 54 -6.78 -0.68 3.54
N TYR A 55 -6.21 -0.07 4.57
CA TYR A 55 -6.36 1.32 4.93
C TYR A 55 -5.02 2.02 4.81
N TYR A 56 -5.02 3.24 4.29
CA TYR A 56 -3.83 4.05 4.09
C TYR A 56 -4.06 5.42 4.68
N THR A 57 -3.06 5.94 5.39
CA THR A 57 -3.12 7.32 5.88
C THR A 57 -2.96 8.30 4.71
N ALA A 58 -3.44 9.53 4.88
CA ALA A 58 -3.30 10.57 3.85
C ALA A 58 -1.84 10.79 3.41
N ASN A 59 -0.88 10.69 4.35
CA ASN A 59 0.53 10.83 4.04
C ASN A 59 1.07 9.66 3.18
N VAL A 60 0.61 8.43 3.45
CA VAL A 60 0.97 7.26 2.64
C VAL A 60 0.39 7.40 1.24
N LEU A 61 -0.88 7.79 1.10
CA LEU A 61 -1.51 8.03 -0.22
C LEU A 61 -0.77 9.11 -1.02
N LYS A 62 -0.43 10.24 -0.40
CA LYS A 62 0.36 11.29 -1.04
C LYS A 62 1.73 10.81 -1.51
N THR A 63 2.36 9.91 -0.74
CA THR A 63 3.66 9.30 -1.10
C THR A 63 3.51 8.35 -2.28
N ILE A 64 2.44 7.54 -2.30
CA ILE A 64 2.11 6.65 -3.43
C ILE A 64 1.90 7.47 -4.70
N GLU A 65 1.06 8.51 -4.65
CA GLU A 65 0.78 9.39 -5.79
C GLU A 65 2.05 10.08 -6.30
N SER A 66 2.86 10.63 -5.39
CA SER A 66 4.13 11.28 -5.75
C SER A 66 5.14 10.30 -6.36
N SER A 67 5.08 9.02 -6.00
CA SER A 67 5.97 7.99 -6.55
C SER A 67 5.53 7.51 -7.94
N VAL A 68 4.22 7.56 -8.20
CA VAL A 68 3.61 7.18 -9.47
C VAL A 68 3.67 8.32 -10.50
N CYS A 69 3.35 9.55 -10.09
CA CYS A 69 3.34 10.74 -10.95
C CYS A 69 4.72 11.39 -11.06
N GLY A 70 5.57 11.25 -10.03
CA GLY A 70 6.94 11.74 -10.06
C GLY A 70 7.81 10.79 -10.90
N ARG A 71 8.70 11.36 -11.72
CA ARG A 71 9.74 10.65 -12.50
C ARG A 71 10.78 9.94 -11.61
N ARG A 72 10.38 9.28 -10.50
CA ARG A 72 11.30 8.48 -9.71
C ARG A 72 11.84 7.38 -10.61
N LYS A 73 13.16 7.23 -10.62
CA LYS A 73 13.82 6.15 -11.36
C LYS A 73 13.29 4.83 -10.82
N ILE A 74 12.87 3.96 -11.73
CA ILE A 74 12.51 2.59 -11.43
C ILE A 74 13.72 1.93 -10.76
N GLU A 75 13.54 1.43 -9.53
CA GLU A 75 14.61 0.77 -8.78
C GLU A 75 14.96 -0.60 -9.38
N SER A 76 13.96 -1.33 -9.87
CA SER A 76 14.14 -2.63 -10.52
C SER A 76 12.99 -2.95 -11.45
N LYS A 77 13.27 -3.74 -12.50
CA LYS A 77 12.26 -4.38 -13.35
C LYS A 77 12.25 -5.86 -12.98
N ILE A 78 11.07 -6.40 -12.69
CA ILE A 78 10.90 -7.80 -12.30
C ILE A 78 10.11 -8.49 -13.41
N PRO A 79 10.59 -9.62 -13.97
CA PRO A 79 9.81 -10.41 -14.92
C PRO A 79 8.60 -11.02 -14.19
N MET A 80 7.41 -10.86 -14.76
CA MET A 80 6.16 -11.40 -14.22
C MET A 80 5.55 -12.32 -15.27
N ALA A 81 5.38 -13.60 -14.94
CA ALA A 81 4.66 -14.53 -15.81
C ALA A 81 3.16 -14.21 -15.76
N VAL A 82 2.54 -14.08 -16.94
CA VAL A 82 1.10 -13.84 -17.09
C VAL A 82 0.49 -15.05 -17.76
N TYR A 83 -0.49 -15.67 -17.11
CA TYR A 83 -1.24 -16.80 -17.63
C TYR A 83 -2.68 -16.37 -17.89
N SER A 84 -3.20 -16.66 -19.08
CA SER A 84 -4.63 -16.55 -19.41
C SER A 84 -5.32 -17.89 -19.17
N LEU A 85 -6.49 -17.87 -18.53
CA LEU A 85 -7.35 -19.04 -18.35
C LEU A 85 -8.35 -19.16 -19.52
#